data_AF-A0A7J4FL63-F1
#
_entry.id   AF-A0A7J4FL63-F1
#
_cell.length_a   1.000
_cell.length_b   1.000
_cell.length_c   1.000
_cell.angle_alpha   90.00
_cell.angle_beta   90.00
_cell.angle_gamma   90.00
#
_symmetry.space_group_name_H-M   'P 1'
#
loop_
_entity.id
_entity.type
_entity.pdbx_description
1 polymer ?
#
loop_
_entity_poly.entity_id
_entity_poly.type
_entity_poly.pdbx_seq_one_letter_code
_entity_poly.pdbx_strand_id
1 'polypeptide(L)' 'MMRRRQRPFKDRRDRQPIIPIGERCMNPWNGKCSSTDIALYIMFKGRRLPICRKCWKDISSKDIEWRYK' A
#
# COMPACT_ATOMS: atom_id res chain seq x y z
N MET A 1 39.29 1.65 30.54
CA MET A 1 38.16 2.29 29.81
C MET A 1 38.19 1.79 28.36
N MET A 2 37.27 0.90 27.95
CA MET A 2 37.29 0.34 26.58
C MET A 2 35.95 0.52 25.86
N ARG A 3 36.01 1.43 24.88
CA ARG A 3 35.19 1.67 23.69
C ARG A 3 33.81 1.00 23.63
N ARG A 4 32.76 1.82 23.89
CA ARG A 4 31.39 1.52 23.44
C ARG A 4 31.42 1.30 21.93
N ARG A 5 31.21 0.07 21.45
CA ARG A 5 30.88 -0.20 20.04
C ARG A 5 29.56 0.53 19.76
N GLN A 6 29.63 1.70 19.14
CA GLN A 6 28.44 2.37 18.66
C GLN A 6 27.86 1.48 17.55
N ARG A 7 26.71 0.87 17.81
CA ARG A 7 25.94 0.18 16.76
C ARG A 7 25.62 1.23 15.71
N PRO A 8 25.90 1.00 14.41
CA PRO A 8 25.54 1.99 13.40
C PRO A 8 24.02 2.18 13.49
N PHE A 9 23.59 3.44 13.62
CA PHE A 9 22.20 3.81 13.48
C PHE A 9 21.76 3.32 12.10
N LYS A 10 21.01 2.21 12.05
CA LYS A 10 20.43 1.73 10.79
C LYS A 10 19.59 2.86 10.23
N ASP A 11 20.08 3.42 9.14
CA ASP A 11 19.43 4.51 8.44
C ASP A 11 18.00 4.09 8.05
N ARG A 12 17.01 4.90 8.42
CA ARG A 12 15.59 4.60 8.20
C ARG A 12 15.20 4.60 6.71
N ARG A 13 16.09 5.03 5.80
CA ARG A 13 15.80 5.21 4.37
C ARG A 13 15.76 3.90 3.55
N ASP A 14 16.18 2.76 4.12
CA ASP A 14 16.19 1.46 3.42
C ASP A 14 14.89 0.65 3.50
N ARG A 15 13.81 1.24 4.06
CA ARG A 15 12.51 0.55 4.19
C ARG A 15 11.49 1.03 3.16
N GLN A 16 11.92 1.39 1.97
CA GLN A 16 10.98 1.61 0.88
C GLN A 16 10.49 0.24 0.40
N PRO A 17 9.16 -0.03 0.44
CA PRO A 17 8.62 -1.27 -0.10
C PRO A 17 9.05 -1.35 -1.56
N ILE A 18 9.57 -2.51 -1.96
CA ILE A 18 9.83 -2.81 -3.37
C ILE A 18 8.45 -2.85 -4.03
N ILE A 19 7.99 -1.73 -4.58
CA ILE A 19 6.77 -1.69 -5.40
C ILE A 19 7.19 -2.36 -6.72
N PRO A 20 6.63 -3.52 -7.08
CA PRO A 20 7.02 -4.19 -8.31
C PRO A 20 6.77 -3.25 -9.49
N ILE A 21 7.81 -3.04 -10.30
CA ILE A 21 7.75 -2.20 -11.49
C ILE A 21 6.65 -2.77 -12.39
N GLY A 22 5.52 -2.05 -12.51
CA GLY A 22 4.39 -2.46 -13.33
C GLY A 22 3.10 -2.86 -12.59
N GLU A 23 3.07 -2.84 -11.26
CA GLU A 23 1.79 -2.99 -10.54
C GLU A 23 0.87 -1.79 -10.78
N ARG A 24 -0.35 -2.07 -11.23
CA ARG A 24 -1.38 -1.08 -11.53
C ARG A 24 -2.56 -1.28 -10.59
N CYS A 25 -3.22 -0.19 -10.25
CA CYS A 25 -4.44 -0.20 -9.47
C CYS A 25 -5.47 -1.19 -10.03
N MET A 26 -6.00 -2.04 -9.16
CA MET A 26 -7.07 -2.99 -9.46
C MET A 26 -8.27 -2.71 -8.57
N ASN A 27 -8.73 -1.45 -8.56
CA ASN A 27 -9.91 -1.04 -7.79
C ASN A 27 -11.15 -1.82 -8.26
N PRO A 28 -11.76 -2.67 -7.41
CA PRO A 28 -12.90 -3.48 -7.81
C PRO A 28 -14.21 -2.66 -7.99
N TRP A 29 -14.26 -1.42 -7.48
CA TRP A 29 -15.43 -0.54 -7.57
C TRP A 29 -15.37 0.48 -8.71
N ASN A 30 -14.24 0.59 -9.41
CA ASN A 30 -14.11 1.47 -10.57
C ASN A 30 -13.41 0.70 -11.71
N GLY A 31 -14.17 0.34 -12.73
CA GLY A 31 -13.81 -0.73 -13.67
C GLY A 31 -12.46 -0.59 -14.40
N LYS A 32 -11.94 0.63 -14.62
CA LYS A 32 -10.63 0.83 -15.28
C LYS A 32 -9.82 1.93 -14.59
N CYS A 33 -8.83 1.53 -13.79
CA CYS A 33 -7.76 2.40 -13.31
C CYS A 33 -6.42 1.81 -13.73
N SER A 34 -5.49 2.64 -14.21
CA SER A 34 -4.16 2.22 -14.65
C SER A 34 -3.03 2.88 -13.86
N SER A 35 -3.36 3.61 -12.79
CA SER A 35 -2.37 4.30 -11.95
C SER A 35 -1.45 3.30 -11.25
N THR A 36 -0.17 3.64 -11.19
CA THR A 36 0.90 2.91 -10.51
C THR A 36 1.26 3.51 -9.15
N ASP A 37 0.64 4.62 -8.75
CA ASP A 37 0.81 5.25 -7.42
C ASP A 37 0.01 4.48 -6.36
N ILE A 38 0.47 3.28 -6.02
CA ILE A 38 -0.18 2.36 -5.09
C ILE A 38 -0.05 2.88 -3.65
N ALA A 39 -1.17 3.05 -2.98
CA ALA A 39 -1.23 3.49 -1.58
C ALA A 39 -1.35 2.30 -0.61
N LEU A 40 -2.15 1.29 -0.97
CA LEU A 40 -2.37 0.11 -0.12
C LEU A 40 -2.79 -1.11 -0.94
N TYR A 41 -2.85 -2.25 -0.25
CA TYR A 41 -3.41 -3.49 -0.76
C TYR A 41 -4.63 -3.89 0.07
N ILE A 42 -5.68 -4.35 -0.60
CA ILE A 42 -6.89 -4.90 0.05
C ILE A 42 -7.03 -6.39 -0.27
N MET A 43 -7.76 -7.10 0.58
CA MET A 43 -8.31 -8.41 0.25
C MET A 43 -9.73 -8.25 -0.28
N PHE A 44 -9.97 -8.71 -1.50
CA PHE A 44 -11.30 -8.69 -2.12
C PHE A 44 -11.56 -10.03 -2.82
N LYS A 45 -12.64 -10.73 -2.42
CA LYS A 45 -12.99 -12.07 -2.93
C LYS A 45 -11.80 -13.05 -2.92
N GLY A 46 -11.05 -13.07 -1.81
CA GLY A 46 -9.88 -13.93 -1.62
C GLY A 46 -8.63 -13.53 -2.40
N ARG A 47 -8.65 -12.41 -3.13
CA ARG A 47 -7.50 -11.90 -3.90
C ARG A 47 -6.92 -10.65 -3.25
N ARG A 48 -5.60 -10.55 -3.21
CA ARG A 48 -4.88 -9.33 -2.83
C ARG A 48 -4.82 -8.38 -4.02
N LEU A 49 -5.42 -7.20 -3.90
CA LEU A 49 -5.50 -6.20 -4.97
C LEU A 49 -4.79 -4.90 -4.57
N PRO A 50 -3.93 -4.33 -5.43
CA PRO A 50 -3.34 -3.01 -5.22
C PRO A 50 -4.36 -1.88 -5.49
N ILE A 51 -4.41 -0.87 -4.61
CA ILE A 51 -5.28 0.32 -4.75
C ILE A 51 -4.41 1.57 -4.78
N CYS A 52 -4.60 2.40 -5.82
CA CYS A 52 -3.88 3.67 -5.92
C CYS A 52 -4.39 4.73 -4.96
N ARG A 53 -3.55 5.72 -4.67
CA ARG A 53 -3.85 6.83 -3.74
C ARG A 53 -5.14 7.57 -4.08
N LYS A 54 -5.39 7.83 -5.37
CA LYS A 54 -6.65 8.46 -5.84
C LYS A 54 -7.87 7.61 -5.51
N CYS A 55 -7.86 6.33 -5.92
CA CYS A 55 -8.97 5.42 -5.63
C CYS A 55 -9.17 5.21 -4.14
N TRP A 56 -8.09 5.14 -3.36
CA TRP A 56 -8.20 5.01 -1.91
C TRP A 56 -8.90 6.22 -1.29
N LYS A 57 -8.52 7.44 -1.69
CA LYS A 57 -9.18 8.67 -1.23
C LYS A 57 -10.68 8.61 -1.49
N ASP A 58 -11.08 8.24 -2.70
CA ASP A 58 -12.49 8.12 -3.10
C ASP A 58 -13.26 7.03 -2.32
N ILE A 59 -12.60 5.93 -1.94
CA ILE A 59 -13.20 4.86 -1.13
C ILE A 59 -13.36 5.34 0.31
N SER A 60 -12.29 5.90 0.88
CA SER A 60 -12.24 6.35 2.28
C SER A 60 -13.19 7.50 2.60
N SER A 61 -13.66 8.24 1.59
CA SER A 61 -14.63 9.31 1.75
C SER A 61 -16.08 8.83 1.73
N LYS A 62 -16.33 7.54 1.45
CA LYS A 62 -17.68 6.97 1.41
C LYS A 62 -18.07 6.41 2.75
N ASP A 63 -19.34 6.60 3.12
CA ASP A 63 -19.95 5.98 4.29
C ASP A 63 -20.38 4.54 3.99
N ILE A 64 -19.40 3.71 3.62
CA ILE A 64 -19.59 2.30 3.30
C ILE A 64 -18.71 1.48 4.23
N GLU A 65 -19.36 0.74 5.13
CA GLU A 65 -18.68 -0.20 6.00
C GLU A 65 -18.46 -1.55 5.31
N TRP A 66 -17.36 -2.20 5.67
CA TRP A 66 -17.10 -3.57 5.28
C TRP A 66 -18.02 -4.51 6.05
N ARG A 67 -18.99 -5.10 5.36
CA ARG A 67 -19.86 -6.13 5.94
C ARG A 67 -19.33 -7.50 5.58
N TYR A 68 -19.08 -8.33 6.59
CA TYR A 68 -18.96 -9.77 6.39
C TYR A 68 -20.37 -10.34 6.13
N LYS A 69 -20.52 -11.15 5.09
CA LYS A 69 -21.72 -11.96 4.87
C LYS A 69 -21.43 -13.39 5.32
#